data_AF-A0A3N9MKY2-F1
#
_entry.id   AF-A0A3N9MKY2-F1
#
_cell.length_a   1.000
_cell.length_b   1.000
_cell.length_c   1.000
_cell.angle_alpha   90.00
_cell.angle_beta   90.00
_cell.angle_gamma   90.00
#
_symmetry.space_group_name_H-M   'P 1'
#
loop_
_entity.id
_entity.type
_entity.pdbx_description
1 polymer ?
#
loop_
_entity_poly.entity_id
_entity_poly.type
_entity_poly.pdbx_seq_one_letter_code
_entity_poly.pdbx_strand_id
1 'polypeptide(L)'
;MKTLVFSTFMIIILLFVSCSEEAVNKVDPPARVNLVAKNSDSSYVEKGIDAVFLETSPDRNGIFLEWHPNQESTLDGYEIYRSEFANRNFTAIGRVNKSFGTIDTVFIDKTVSLNQRYHYFVRAFDEFDQFGESSDTTYYTVVDNPVLSSPAFNIGTNISPIFVWDFNFNFVPHYFVFRLEKRNMGL
;
A
#
# COMPACT_ATOMS: atom_id res chain seq x y z
N MET A 1 74.59 -23.79 46.33
CA MET A 1 73.78 -23.52 45.13
C MET A 1 72.30 -23.77 45.47
N LYS A 2 71.55 -22.72 45.84
CA LYS A 2 70.08 -22.73 45.95
C LYS A 2 69.59 -21.32 45.62
N THR A 3 69.02 -21.14 44.45
CA THR A 3 68.35 -19.91 44.01
C THR A 3 66.88 -19.97 44.42
N LEU A 4 66.43 -19.02 45.25
CA LEU A 4 65.01 -18.78 45.51
C LEU A 4 64.42 -17.96 44.36
N VAL A 5 63.30 -18.42 43.79
CA VAL A 5 62.48 -17.65 42.86
C VAL A 5 61.26 -17.14 43.63
N PHE A 6 61.14 -15.82 43.78
CA PHE A 6 59.95 -15.16 44.33
C PHE A 6 58.95 -14.95 43.20
N SER A 7 57.82 -15.66 43.24
CA SER A 7 56.70 -15.47 42.32
C SER A 7 55.82 -14.33 42.84
N THR A 8 55.76 -13.23 42.09
CA THR A 8 54.88 -12.08 42.35
C THR A 8 53.46 -12.41 41.88
N PHE A 9 52.53 -12.52 42.84
CA PHE A 9 51.11 -12.66 42.56
C PHE A 9 50.49 -11.27 42.39
N MET A 10 50.28 -10.85 41.14
CA MET A 10 49.56 -9.62 40.80
C MET A 10 48.05 -9.94 40.77
N ILE A 11 47.35 -9.61 41.86
CA ILE A 11 45.88 -9.69 41.92
C ILE A 11 45.31 -8.51 41.12
N ILE A 12 44.92 -8.76 39.88
CA ILE A 12 44.13 -7.85 39.06
C ILE A 12 42.68 -7.95 39.55
N ILE A 13 42.26 -7.00 40.39
CA ILE A 13 40.86 -6.79 40.74
C ILE A 13 40.19 -6.15 39.50
N LEU A 14 39.58 -6.99 38.67
CA LEU A 14 38.66 -6.55 37.62
C LEU A 14 37.46 -5.88 38.28
N LEU A 15 37.43 -4.55 38.22
CA LEU A 15 36.23 -3.75 38.43
C LEU A 15 35.25 -4.06 37.30
N PHE A 16 34.45 -5.11 37.46
CA PHE A 16 33.21 -5.29 36.71
C PHE A 16 32.20 -4.25 37.22
N VAL A 17 32.40 -2.99 36.83
CA VAL A 17 31.29 -2.04 36.76
C VAL A 17 30.47 -2.47 35.54
N SER A 18 29.69 -3.53 35.74
CA SER A 18 28.55 -3.84 34.91
C SER A 18 27.65 -2.61 34.98
N CYS A 19 27.66 -1.81 33.92
CA CYS A 19 26.58 -0.88 33.65
C CYS A 19 25.30 -1.74 33.64
N SER A 20 24.50 -1.69 34.70
CA SER A 20 23.17 -2.27 34.65
C SER A 20 22.39 -1.38 33.68
N GLU A 21 22.36 -1.79 32.42
CA GLU A 21 21.39 -1.27 31.47
C GLU A 21 20.03 -1.64 32.07
N GLU A 22 19.37 -0.67 32.72
CA GLU A 22 18.00 -0.84 33.15
C GLU A 22 17.21 -1.25 31.90
N ALA A 23 16.54 -2.40 31.96
CA ALA A 23 15.65 -2.82 30.90
C ALA A 23 14.52 -1.79 30.78
N VAL A 24 14.74 -0.77 29.95
CA VAL A 24 13.66 0.08 29.47
C VAL A 24 12.71 -0.87 28.75
N ASN A 25 11.47 -0.98 29.22
CA ASN A 25 10.41 -1.70 28.51
C ASN A 25 10.20 -1.01 27.16
N LYS A 26 11.04 -1.34 26.17
CA LYS A 26 10.94 -0.83 24.81
C LYS A 26 9.80 -1.59 24.15
N VAL A 27 8.76 -0.86 23.79
CA VAL A 27 7.65 -1.42 23.01
C VAL A 27 8.19 -1.71 21.60
N ASP A 28 7.99 -2.95 21.15
CA ASP A 28 8.38 -3.36 19.80
C ASP A 28 7.56 -2.60 18.75
N PRO A 29 8.19 -2.14 17.65
CA PRO A 29 7.46 -1.53 16.54
C PRO A 29 6.44 -2.50 15.92
N PRO A 30 5.43 -1.99 15.19
CA PRO A 30 4.44 -2.83 14.53
C PRO A 30 5.04 -3.85 13.54
N ALA A 31 4.37 -4.97 13.34
CA ALA A 31 4.72 -5.95 12.33
C ALA A 31 4.54 -5.41 10.91
N ARG A 32 5.20 -6.09 9.96
CA ARG A 32 5.10 -5.81 8.53
C ARG A 32 3.64 -5.84 8.06
N VAL A 33 3.24 -4.83 7.30
CA VAL A 33 1.93 -4.76 6.65
C VAL A 33 1.82 -5.80 5.53
N ASN A 34 0.71 -6.54 5.49
CA ASN A 34 0.42 -7.51 4.42
C ASN A 34 -0.57 -6.91 3.42
N LEU A 35 -0.11 -6.63 2.19
CA LEU A 35 -0.97 -6.11 1.12
C LEU A 35 -1.97 -7.17 0.66
N VAL A 36 -3.19 -6.74 0.35
CA VAL A 36 -4.17 -7.63 -0.29
C VAL A 36 -3.76 -7.82 -1.75
N ALA A 37 -3.67 -9.07 -2.19
CA ALA A 37 -3.31 -9.38 -3.58
C ALA A 37 -4.40 -8.89 -4.55
N LYS A 38 -3.98 -8.33 -5.69
CA LYS A 38 -4.90 -7.97 -6.77
C LYS A 38 -5.61 -9.23 -7.27
N ASN A 39 -6.92 -9.16 -7.41
CA ASN A 39 -7.71 -10.23 -8.03
C ASN A 39 -7.86 -10.05 -9.55
N SER A 40 -8.47 -11.04 -10.20
CA SER A 40 -8.68 -11.01 -11.66
C SER A 40 -9.49 -9.79 -12.09
N ASP A 41 -9.16 -9.22 -13.25
CA ASP A 41 -9.90 -8.10 -13.88
C ASP A 41 -11.38 -8.41 -14.17
N SER A 42 -11.78 -9.69 -14.09
CA SER A 42 -13.17 -10.13 -14.23
C SER A 42 -13.92 -10.29 -12.90
N SER A 43 -13.27 -10.03 -11.77
CA SER A 43 -13.85 -10.24 -10.44
C SER A 43 -15.01 -9.27 -10.20
N TYR A 44 -16.07 -9.76 -9.56
CA TYR A 44 -17.24 -8.93 -9.26
C TYR A 44 -16.91 -7.81 -8.26
N VAL A 45 -16.13 -8.15 -7.23
CA VAL A 45 -15.60 -7.22 -6.22
C VAL A 45 -14.12 -7.05 -6.51
N GLU A 46 -13.65 -5.82 -6.70
CA GLU A 46 -12.22 -5.51 -6.87
C GLU A 46 -11.52 -5.47 -5.51
N LYS A 47 -10.30 -6.01 -5.45
CA LYS A 47 -9.52 -6.15 -4.22
C LYS A 47 -8.04 -5.87 -4.47
N GLY A 48 -7.33 -5.44 -3.43
CA GLY A 48 -5.90 -5.18 -3.48
C GLY A 48 -5.58 -3.80 -4.05
N ILE A 49 -4.94 -3.77 -5.22
CA ILE A 49 -4.56 -2.53 -5.91
C ILE A 49 -5.34 -2.40 -7.21
N ASP A 50 -6.04 -1.27 -7.40
CA ASP A 50 -6.78 -1.04 -8.64
C ASP A 50 -6.94 0.45 -8.98
N ALA A 51 -7.31 0.73 -10.22
CA ALA A 51 -7.71 2.07 -10.64
C ALA A 51 -9.09 2.42 -10.05
N VAL A 52 -9.25 3.67 -9.65
CA VAL A 52 -10.55 4.21 -9.25
C VAL A 52 -10.85 5.50 -10.00
N PHE A 53 -12.09 5.65 -10.46
CA PHE A 53 -12.55 6.89 -11.06
C PHE A 53 -12.92 7.90 -9.97
N LEU A 54 -12.37 9.11 -10.05
CA LEU A 54 -12.53 10.14 -9.03
C LEU A 54 -12.89 11.47 -9.69
N GLU A 55 -14.16 11.89 -9.61
CA GLU A 55 -14.60 13.17 -10.20
C GLU A 55 -13.81 14.39 -9.70
N THR A 56 -13.18 14.27 -8.52
CA THR A 56 -12.45 15.36 -7.87
C THR A 56 -10.97 15.45 -8.24
N SER A 57 -10.38 14.48 -8.95
CA SER A 57 -8.96 14.55 -9.37
C SER A 57 -8.81 15.20 -10.76
N PRO A 58 -7.68 15.87 -11.06
CA PRO A 58 -7.48 16.58 -12.33
C PRO A 58 -7.69 15.69 -13.56
N ASP A 59 -7.15 14.48 -13.50
CA ASP A 59 -7.25 13.49 -14.57
C ASP A 59 -8.45 12.54 -14.38
N ARG A 60 -9.31 12.80 -13.37
CA ARG A 60 -10.43 11.94 -12.93
C ARG A 60 -10.08 10.49 -12.59
N ASN A 61 -8.82 10.25 -12.25
CA ASN A 61 -8.27 8.95 -11.93
C ASN A 61 -7.61 8.93 -10.54
N GLY A 62 -7.49 7.74 -9.98
CA GLY A 62 -6.80 7.47 -8.72
C GLY A 62 -6.34 6.01 -8.67
N ILE A 63 -5.42 5.72 -7.75
CA ILE A 63 -5.02 4.34 -7.41
C ILE A 63 -5.52 4.02 -6.01
N PHE A 64 -6.34 2.99 -5.89
CA PHE A 64 -6.77 2.42 -4.63
C PHE A 64 -5.77 1.34 -4.18
N LEU A 65 -5.46 1.33 -2.88
CA LEU A 65 -4.60 0.36 -2.21
C LEU A 65 -5.38 -0.25 -1.04
N GLU A 66 -5.25 -1.56 -0.85
CA GLU A 66 -5.84 -2.32 0.26
C GLU A 66 -4.82 -3.25 0.91
N TRP A 67 -4.88 -3.34 2.23
CA TRP A 67 -4.06 -4.24 3.03
C TRP A 67 -4.88 -4.93 4.13
N HIS A 68 -4.31 -5.97 4.72
CA HIS A 68 -4.89 -6.63 5.89
C HIS A 68 -4.58 -5.85 7.17
N PRO A 69 -5.51 -5.78 8.13
CA PRO A 69 -5.30 -5.06 9.38
C PRO A 69 -4.22 -5.71 10.23
N ASN A 70 -3.25 -4.91 10.67
CA ASN A 70 -2.37 -5.19 11.80
C ASN A 70 -3.21 -5.33 13.10
N GLN A 71 -2.71 -6.08 14.09
CA GLN A 71 -3.48 -6.51 15.28
C GLN A 71 -2.87 -6.02 16.61
N GLU A 72 -1.79 -5.25 16.55
CA GLU A 72 -1.05 -4.72 17.69
C GLU A 72 -1.90 -3.67 18.41
N SER A 73 -1.97 -3.75 19.74
CA SER A 73 -2.78 -2.82 20.54
C SER A 73 -2.28 -1.38 20.49
N THR A 74 -0.98 -1.19 20.24
CA THR A 74 -0.32 0.11 20.14
C THR A 74 -0.32 0.68 18.71
N LEU A 75 -0.80 -0.08 17.71
CA LEU A 75 -0.87 0.35 16.31
C LEU A 75 -1.64 1.66 16.22
N ASP A 76 -1.06 2.72 15.65
CA ASP A 76 -1.71 4.04 15.54
C ASP A 76 -1.99 4.46 14.09
N GLY A 77 -1.46 3.73 13.12
CA GLY A 77 -1.87 3.90 11.74
C GLY A 77 -0.91 3.29 10.73
N TYR A 78 -1.05 3.77 9.50
CA TYR A 78 -0.24 3.39 8.36
C TYR A 78 0.27 4.62 7.61
N GLU A 79 1.47 4.54 7.05
CA GLU A 79 2.02 5.53 6.15
C GLU A 79 2.30 4.89 4.79
N ILE A 80 1.83 5.56 3.73
CA ILE A 80 1.87 5.07 2.36
C ILE A 80 3.02 5.77 1.66
N TYR A 81 3.87 4.97 1.03
CA TYR A 81 5.01 5.43 0.27
C TYR A 81 4.83 5.11 -1.20
N ARG A 82 5.24 6.04 -2.07
CA ARG A 82 5.14 5.91 -3.53
C ARG A 82 6.47 6.23 -4.20
N SER A 83 6.77 5.55 -5.31
CA SER A 83 7.84 5.91 -6.24
C SER A 83 7.43 5.67 -7.68
N GLU A 84 8.05 6.37 -8.63
CA GLU A 84 7.99 6.06 -10.06
C GLU A 84 9.03 4.99 -10.46
N PHE A 85 9.88 4.58 -9.52
CA PHE A 85 10.91 3.56 -9.72
C PHE A 85 10.69 2.39 -8.79
N ALA A 86 10.92 1.17 -9.28
CA ALA A 86 10.58 -0.06 -8.55
C ALA A 86 11.15 -0.16 -7.12
N ASN A 87 12.42 0.23 -6.92
CA ASN A 87 13.16 -0.09 -5.70
C ASN A 87 13.94 1.10 -5.11
N ARG A 88 13.60 2.34 -5.47
CA ARG A 88 14.31 3.54 -5.01
C ARG A 88 13.41 4.76 -4.98
N ASN A 89 13.85 5.83 -4.33
CA ASN A 89 13.22 7.16 -4.34
C ASN A 89 11.75 7.16 -3.89
N PHE A 90 11.39 6.30 -2.94
CA PHE A 90 10.07 6.33 -2.35
C PHE A 90 9.89 7.56 -1.46
N THR A 91 8.74 8.23 -1.59
CA THR A 91 8.35 9.34 -0.73
C THR A 91 7.02 9.02 -0.06
N ALA A 92 6.85 9.47 1.18
CA ALA A 92 5.57 9.38 1.86
C ALA A 92 4.55 10.29 1.15
N ILE A 93 3.36 9.76 0.87
CA ILE A 93 2.29 10.49 0.17
C ILE A 93 1.02 10.66 1.03
N GLY A 94 0.95 10.00 2.17
CA GLY A 94 -0.18 10.12 3.09
C GLY A 94 -0.08 9.17 4.27
N ARG A 95 -0.85 9.48 5.32
CA ARG A 95 -1.07 8.62 6.47
C ARG A 95 -2.55 8.27 6.59
N VAL A 96 -2.81 7.06 7.08
CA VAL A 96 -4.11 6.60 7.56
C VAL A 96 -3.98 6.44 9.06
N ASN A 97 -4.49 7.41 9.81
CA ASN A 97 -4.37 7.44 11.27
C ASN A 97 -5.57 6.73 11.91
N LYS A 98 -5.35 6.17 13.11
CA LYS A 98 -6.43 5.69 13.96
C LYS A 98 -7.40 6.83 14.28
N SER A 99 -8.68 6.57 14.08
CA SER A 99 -9.76 7.49 14.40
C SER A 99 -10.86 6.74 15.14
N PHE A 100 -11.24 7.24 16.31
CA PHE A 100 -12.28 6.64 17.17
C PHE A 100 -12.09 5.13 17.44
N GLY A 101 -10.84 4.69 17.57
CA GLY A 101 -10.50 3.28 17.85
C GLY A 101 -10.50 2.37 16.63
N THR A 102 -10.75 2.90 15.44
CA THR A 102 -10.71 2.17 14.16
C THR A 102 -9.64 2.73 13.24
N ILE A 103 -9.08 1.88 12.38
CA ILE A 103 -8.08 2.29 11.38
C ILE A 103 -8.54 1.73 10.04
N ASP A 104 -8.67 2.57 9.03
CA ASP A 104 -8.93 2.11 7.68
C ASP A 104 -7.73 1.30 7.17
N THR A 105 -8.01 0.30 6.35
CA THR A 105 -6.97 -0.54 5.71
C THR A 105 -6.91 -0.29 4.22
N VAL A 106 -7.28 0.93 3.83
CA VAL A 106 -7.35 1.37 2.44
C VAL A 106 -6.80 2.78 2.29
N PHE A 107 -6.26 3.08 1.12
CA PHE A 107 -5.82 4.42 0.74
C PHE A 107 -6.09 4.67 -0.73
N ILE A 108 -6.45 5.90 -1.08
CA ILE A 108 -6.63 6.32 -2.47
C ILE A 108 -5.63 7.43 -2.78
N ASP A 109 -4.67 7.12 -3.65
CA ASP A 109 -3.79 8.12 -4.25
C ASP A 109 -4.53 8.85 -5.37
N LYS A 110 -4.91 10.10 -5.10
CA LYS A 110 -5.69 10.96 -6.01
C LYS A 110 -4.81 11.83 -6.92
N THR A 111 -3.49 11.69 -6.81
CA THR A 111 -2.51 12.59 -7.44
C THR A 111 -1.78 11.92 -8.61
N VAL A 112 -2.32 10.80 -9.08
CA VAL A 112 -1.71 9.96 -10.12
C VAL A 112 -2.03 10.55 -11.50
N SER A 113 -1.05 10.46 -12.39
CA SER A 113 -1.24 10.77 -13.81
C SER A 113 -1.48 9.50 -14.62
N LEU A 114 -2.21 9.65 -15.72
CA LEU A 114 -2.43 8.59 -16.68
C LEU A 114 -1.12 8.08 -17.30
N ASN A 115 -1.07 6.79 -17.59
CA ASN A 115 0.02 6.07 -18.23
C ASN A 115 1.36 6.14 -17.48
N GLN A 116 1.35 6.61 -16.23
CA GLN A 116 2.51 6.59 -15.34
C GLN A 116 2.42 5.37 -14.43
N ARG A 117 3.53 4.61 -14.33
CA ARG A 117 3.65 3.52 -13.36
C ARG A 117 4.08 4.09 -12.02
N TYR A 118 3.35 3.71 -10.99
CA TYR A 118 3.68 3.99 -9.60
C TYR A 118 3.85 2.68 -8.84
N HIS A 119 4.86 2.66 -7.98
CA HIS A 119 5.19 1.59 -7.06
C HIS A 119 4.85 2.05 -5.65
N TYR A 120 4.28 1.17 -4.84
CA TYR A 120 3.82 1.47 -3.50
C TYR A 120 4.29 0.42 -2.49
N PHE A 121 4.61 0.90 -1.29
CA PHE A 121 4.63 0.06 -0.09
C PHE A 121 3.96 0.81 1.06
N VAL A 122 3.57 0.07 2.09
CA VAL A 122 2.94 0.61 3.29
C VAL A 122 3.75 0.20 4.52
N ARG A 123 3.86 1.11 5.49
CA ARG A 123 4.44 0.84 6.82
C ARG A 123 3.40 1.12 7.89
N ALA A 124 3.31 0.25 8.88
CA ALA A 124 2.54 0.51 10.09
C ALA A 124 3.39 1.34 11.08
N PHE A 125 2.75 2.23 11.82
CA PHE A 125 3.37 2.96 12.93
C PHE A 125 2.54 2.82 14.21
N ASP A 126 3.21 2.83 15.36
CA ASP A 126 2.58 2.76 16.69
C ASP A 126 2.34 4.17 17.28
N GLU A 127 1.74 4.22 18.47
CA GLU A 127 1.46 5.45 19.22
C GLU A 127 2.73 6.24 19.64
N PHE A 128 3.91 5.65 19.46
CA PHE A 128 5.21 6.27 19.71
C PHE A 128 5.90 6.73 18.41
N ASP A 129 5.20 6.68 17.27
CA ASP A 129 5.71 6.95 15.91
C ASP A 129 6.90 6.04 15.54
N GLN A 130 6.97 4.83 16.13
CA GLN A 130 7.90 3.80 15.71
C GLN A 130 7.29 3.02 14.53
N PHE A 131 8.08 2.85 13.49
CA PHE A 131 7.63 2.20 12.27
C PHE A 131 8.09 0.76 12.18
N GLY A 132 7.18 -0.11 11.75
CA GLY A 132 7.50 -1.46 11.31
C GLY A 132 8.31 -1.50 10.01
N GLU A 133 8.64 -2.73 9.62
CA GLU A 133 9.18 -3.04 8.30
C GLU A 133 8.22 -2.63 7.18
N SER A 134 8.75 -2.28 6.00
CA SER A 134 7.92 -2.05 4.82
C SER A 134 7.18 -3.32 4.42
N SER A 135 5.96 -3.17 3.90
CA SER A 135 5.32 -4.24 3.13
C SER A 135 6.18 -4.63 1.92
N ASP A 136 5.76 -5.69 1.23
CA ASP A 136 6.23 -5.90 -0.13
C ASP A 136 5.79 -4.75 -1.04
N THR A 137 6.55 -4.51 -2.10
CA THR A 137 6.22 -3.48 -3.09
C THR A 137 5.21 -4.02 -4.09
N THR A 138 4.13 -3.27 -4.31
CA THR A 138 3.19 -3.48 -5.42
C THR A 138 3.28 -2.32 -6.42
N TYR A 139 2.66 -2.45 -7.59
CA TYR A 139 2.63 -1.37 -8.56
C TYR A 139 1.34 -1.36 -9.36
N TYR A 140 1.02 -0.20 -9.91
CA TYR A 140 -0.10 -0.04 -10.82
C TYR A 140 0.19 1.07 -11.83
N THR A 141 -0.46 0.98 -12.99
CA THR A 141 -0.46 2.01 -14.02
C THR A 141 -1.91 2.28 -14.38
N VAL A 142 -2.41 3.48 -14.09
CA VAL A 142 -3.74 3.86 -14.56
C VAL A 142 -3.64 4.19 -16.04
N VAL A 143 -4.48 3.56 -16.85
CA VAL A 143 -4.53 3.79 -18.29
C VAL A 143 -5.78 4.58 -18.64
N ASP A 144 -5.75 5.23 -19.81
CA ASP A 144 -6.89 5.97 -20.30
C ASP A 144 -8.09 5.02 -20.54
N ASN A 145 -9.27 5.42 -20.09
CA ASN A 145 -10.47 4.62 -20.29
C ASN A 145 -10.94 4.78 -21.74
N PRO A 146 -11.36 3.69 -22.40
CA PRO A 146 -11.98 3.83 -23.70
C PRO A 146 -13.27 4.64 -23.61
N VAL A 147 -13.60 5.35 -24.67
CA VAL A 147 -14.85 6.10 -24.78
C VAL A 147 -15.89 5.23 -25.48
N LEU A 148 -17.05 5.04 -24.85
CA LEU A 148 -18.16 4.33 -25.48
C LEU A 148 -18.70 5.18 -26.63
N SER A 149 -18.45 4.78 -27.87
CA SER A 149 -18.92 5.48 -29.08
C SER A 149 -20.27 4.95 -29.57
N SER A 150 -20.58 3.70 -29.28
CA SER A 150 -21.92 3.12 -29.50
C SER A 150 -22.25 2.08 -28.44
N PRO A 151 -23.51 1.97 -27.98
CA PRO A 151 -24.64 2.82 -28.33
C PRO A 151 -24.63 4.13 -27.53
N ALA A 152 -24.94 5.27 -28.19
CA ALA A 152 -24.87 6.57 -27.54
C ALA A 152 -25.90 6.72 -26.42
N PHE A 153 -27.19 6.40 -26.63
CA PHE A 153 -28.26 6.37 -25.60
C PHE A 153 -29.50 5.61 -26.11
N ASN A 154 -30.37 5.15 -25.19
CA ASN A 154 -31.68 4.51 -25.45
C ASN A 154 -31.66 3.33 -26.43
N ILE A 155 -31.07 2.22 -25.98
CA ILE A 155 -31.17 0.93 -26.65
C ILE A 155 -32.63 0.48 -26.51
N GLY A 156 -33.39 0.48 -27.62
CA GLY A 156 -34.74 -0.10 -27.63
C GLY A 156 -34.70 -1.55 -27.16
N THR A 157 -35.74 -2.02 -26.47
CA THR A 157 -35.78 -3.37 -25.85
C THR A 157 -35.77 -4.53 -26.85
N ASN A 158 -35.77 -4.26 -28.16
CA ASN A 158 -35.87 -5.24 -29.24
C ASN A 158 -34.61 -5.31 -30.13
N ILE A 159 -33.50 -4.68 -29.72
CA ILE A 159 -32.23 -4.75 -30.47
C ILE A 159 -31.14 -5.41 -29.63
N SER A 160 -30.28 -6.21 -30.29
CA SER A 160 -29.00 -6.63 -29.73
C SER A 160 -28.00 -5.48 -29.94
N PRO A 161 -27.62 -4.71 -28.91
CA PRO A 161 -26.73 -3.58 -29.10
C PRO A 161 -25.34 -4.06 -29.54
N ILE A 162 -24.75 -3.31 -30.47
CA ILE A 162 -23.33 -3.43 -30.79
C ILE A 162 -22.59 -2.34 -29.99
N PHE A 163 -21.72 -2.80 -29.09
CA PHE A 163 -20.86 -1.91 -28.32
C PHE A 163 -19.60 -1.60 -29.12
N VAL A 164 -19.34 -0.32 -29.32
CA VAL A 164 -18.14 0.18 -29.99
C VAL A 164 -17.46 1.14 -29.03
N TRP A 165 -16.15 0.98 -28.90
CA TRP A 165 -15.31 1.73 -27.99
C TRP A 165 -14.15 2.34 -28.77
N ASP A 166 -13.94 3.62 -28.56
CA ASP A 166 -12.83 4.35 -29.15
C ASP A 166 -11.70 4.44 -28.12
N PHE A 167 -10.51 4.00 -28.52
CA PHE A 167 -9.30 4.06 -27.71
C PHE A 167 -8.43 5.22 -28.17
N ASN A 168 -7.75 5.85 -27.22
CA ASN A 168 -6.71 6.82 -27.53
C ASN A 168 -5.56 6.13 -28.28
N PHE A 169 -5.16 6.65 -29.44
CA PHE A 169 -4.14 6.03 -30.31
C PHE A 169 -2.79 5.78 -29.62
N ASN A 170 -2.50 6.49 -28.53
CA ASN A 170 -1.27 6.32 -27.76
C ASN A 170 -1.26 5.05 -26.90
N PHE A 171 -2.41 4.41 -26.66
CA PHE A 171 -2.52 3.15 -25.93
C PHE A 171 -3.77 2.37 -26.38
N VAL A 172 -3.56 1.28 -27.11
CA VAL A 172 -4.62 0.32 -27.44
C VAL A 172 -4.34 -0.97 -26.66
N PRO A 173 -5.19 -1.33 -25.69
CA PRO A 173 -4.97 -2.53 -24.90
C PRO A 173 -5.20 -3.78 -25.76
N HIS A 174 -4.46 -4.86 -25.44
CA HIS A 174 -4.66 -6.15 -26.11
C HIS A 174 -6.05 -6.74 -25.79
N TYR A 175 -6.58 -6.46 -24.60
CA TYR A 175 -7.94 -6.77 -24.17
C TYR A 175 -8.40 -5.71 -23.17
N PHE A 176 -9.70 -5.47 -23.09
CA PHE A 176 -10.31 -4.71 -22.00
C PHE A 176 -11.57 -5.44 -21.54
N VAL A 177 -11.91 -5.28 -20.27
CA VAL A 177 -13.12 -5.83 -19.69
C VAL A 177 -14.10 -4.68 -19.50
N PHE A 178 -15.33 -4.85 -19.96
CA PHE A 178 -16.44 -3.96 -19.59
C PHE A 178 -17.51 -4.77 -18.90
N ARG A 179 -18.21 -4.13 -17.96
CA ARG A 179 -19.32 -4.75 -17.25
C ARG A 179 -20.63 -4.08 -17.66
N LEU A 180 -21.58 -4.89 -18.13
CA LEU A 180 -22.94 -4.45 -18.39
C LEU A 180 -23.83 -4.87 -17.23
N GLU A 181 -24.36 -3.90 -16.49
CA GLU A 181 -25.23 -4.16 -15.34
C GLU A 181 -26.65 -3.62 -15.60
N LYS A 182 -27.65 -4.45 -15.32
CA LYS A 182 -29.04 -4.00 -15.25
C LYS A 182 -29.30 -3.46 -13.85
N ARG A 183 -29.38 -2.14 -13.69
CA ARG A 183 -29.91 -1.55 -12.46
C ARG A 183 -31.43 -1.69 -12.45
N ASN A 184 -31.96 -2.54 -11.58
CA ASN A 184 -33.37 -2.48 -11.22
C ASN A 184 -33.55 -1.24 -10.35
N MET A 185 -34.08 -0.17 -10.92
CA MET A 185 -34.60 0.95 -10.11
C MET A 185 -35.83 0.41 -9.37
N GLY A 186 -35.64 -0.01 -8.13
CA GLY A 186 -36.74 -0.38 -7.24
C GLY A 186 -37.59 0.84 -6.92
N LEU A 187 -38.91 0.63 -6.86
CA LEU A 187 -39.90 1.57 -6.30
C LEU A 187 -39.74 1.68 -4.78
#